data_AF-A0A1F2TVT6-F1
#
_entry.id   AF-A0A1F2TVT6-F1
#
_cell.length_a   1.000
_cell.length_b   1.000
_cell.length_c   1.000
_cell.angle_alpha   90.00
_cell.angle_beta   90.00
_cell.angle_gamma   90.00
#
_symmetry.space_group_name_H-M   'P 1'
#
loop_
_entity.id
_entity.type
_entity.pdbx_description
1 polymer ?
#
loop_
_entity_poly.entity_id
_entity_poly.type
_entity_poly.pdbx_seq_one_letter_code
_entity_poly.pdbx_strand_id
1 'polypeptide(L)'
;MAHLARVKVRLGFVNSFGEQKGVDSLIVTDMIALARNHAMSEAVLLSGDEDLRVGVQQAQEFGVRVHLLGIRPSRGSQSLFLLQEADSTHEWSSDDLAPFLSCKPEIAVVPAMAPVAAVPAPEAAAVAAAAPLQPAALVAPPPLEPLLVPDPLVDIASALAREIPAAELEALTESIRQSGQIPREFDGRLLAEGGRALRARLDAAQKKEVRNAFLKACERRFAEAEQDAARDVAAKPEAP
;
A
#
# COMPACT_ATOMS: atom_id res chain seq x y z
N MET A 1 18.71 26.08 2.09
CA MET A 1 17.55 26.74 1.44
C MET A 1 16.62 27.44 2.43
N ALA A 2 16.41 26.95 3.65
CA ALA A 2 15.49 27.59 4.61
C ALA A 2 15.92 28.98 5.15
N HIS A 3 17.05 29.54 4.71
CA HIS A 3 17.58 30.85 5.15
C HIS A 3 17.51 31.93 4.06
N LEU A 4 16.84 31.66 2.94
CA LEU A 4 16.68 32.64 1.87
C LEU A 4 15.71 33.75 2.30
N ALA A 5 15.97 34.98 1.88
CA ALA A 5 15.08 36.10 2.12
C ALA A 5 13.71 35.83 1.49
N ARG A 6 12.62 36.21 2.19
CA ARG A 6 11.23 36.06 1.76
C ARG A 6 10.77 34.61 1.52
N VAL A 7 11.52 33.63 2.03
CA VAL A 7 11.13 32.22 2.00
C VAL A 7 10.98 31.73 3.43
N LYS A 8 9.79 31.23 3.76
CA LYS A 8 9.54 30.55 5.03
C LYS A 8 9.29 29.09 4.74
N VAL A 9 10.14 28.21 5.28
CA VAL A 9 9.98 26.76 5.18
C VAL A 9 9.34 26.25 6.46
N ARG A 10 8.23 25.51 6.33
CA ARG A 10 7.61 24.79 7.45
C ARG A 10 7.65 23.31 7.14
N LEU A 11 8.10 22.54 8.11
CA LEU A 11 8.27 21.09 7.98
C LEU A 11 7.24 20.42 8.88
N GLY A 12 6.51 19.47 8.32
CA GLY A 12 5.67 18.55 9.08
C GLY A 12 6.51 17.52 9.85
N PHE A 13 5.82 16.64 10.55
CA PHE A 13 6.45 15.55 11.30
C PHE A 13 6.84 14.41 10.37
N VAL A 14 8.04 13.85 10.56
CA VAL A 14 8.49 12.68 9.81
C VAL A 14 8.11 11.42 10.60
N ASN A 15 7.35 10.53 9.98
CA ASN A 15 6.99 9.25 10.60
C ASN A 15 8.13 8.22 10.49
N SER A 16 7.98 7.05 11.12
CA SER A 16 8.97 5.96 11.03
C SER A 16 9.22 5.43 9.60
N PHE A 17 8.40 5.82 8.62
CA PHE A 17 8.52 5.47 7.21
C PHE A 17 9.17 6.58 6.37
N GLY A 18 9.64 7.66 7.00
CA GLY A 18 10.27 8.79 6.31
C GLY A 18 9.28 9.73 5.62
N GLU A 19 7.98 9.55 5.82
CA GLU A 19 6.95 10.38 5.21
C GLU A 19 6.69 11.61 6.07
N GLN A 20 6.57 12.76 5.42
CA GLN A 20 6.18 13.99 6.09
C GLN A 20 4.65 14.08 6.23
N LYS A 21 4.17 14.30 7.45
CA LYS A 21 2.75 14.39 7.81
C LYS A 21 2.42 15.73 8.48
N GLY A 22 1.16 16.15 8.37
CA GLY A 22 0.65 17.36 9.01
C GLY A 22 1.08 18.67 8.33
N VAL A 23 1.57 18.61 7.08
CA VAL A 23 1.95 19.79 6.29
C VAL A 23 0.70 20.56 5.86
N ASP A 24 -0.35 19.84 5.51
CA ASP A 24 -1.72 20.31 5.22
C ASP A 24 -2.24 21.25 6.32
N SER A 25 -2.20 20.80 7.58
CA SER A 25 -2.66 21.55 8.73
C SER A 25 -1.85 22.83 8.95
N LEU A 26 -0.53 22.79 8.67
CA LEU A 26 0.35 23.97 8.75
C LEU A 26 0.02 24.99 7.66
N ILE A 27 -0.24 24.54 6.43
CA ILE A 27 -0.65 25.39 5.31
C ILE A 27 -1.99 26.05 5.62
N VAL A 28 -3.00 25.27 6.02
CA VAL A 28 -4.34 25.76 6.38
C VAL A 28 -4.25 26.81 7.49
N THR A 29 -3.51 26.51 8.56
CA THR A 29 -3.36 27.43 9.69
C THR A 29 -2.70 28.74 9.27
N ASP A 30 -1.64 28.70 8.46
CA ASP A 30 -0.98 29.92 7.98
C ASP A 30 -1.87 30.72 7.03
N MET A 31 -2.55 30.06 6.11
CA MET A 31 -3.46 30.71 5.17
C MET A 31 -4.56 31.46 5.93
N ILE A 32 -5.20 30.81 6.90
CA ILE A 32 -6.24 31.44 7.73
C ILE A 32 -5.65 32.58 8.56
N ALA A 33 -4.48 32.41 9.16
CA ALA A 33 -3.86 33.45 9.97
C ALA A 33 -3.49 34.69 9.13
N LEU A 34 -2.94 34.50 7.93
CA LEU A 34 -2.61 35.59 7.02
C LEU A 34 -3.87 36.30 6.52
N ALA A 35 -4.90 35.54 6.16
CA ALA A 35 -6.18 36.07 5.71
C ALA A 35 -6.87 36.89 6.81
N ARG A 36 -7.00 36.33 8.02
CA ARG A 36 -7.66 36.97 9.16
C ARG A 36 -6.97 38.27 9.59
N ASN A 37 -5.65 38.34 9.48
CA ASN A 37 -4.89 39.55 9.82
C ASN A 37 -4.79 40.54 8.64
N HIS A 38 -5.47 40.27 7.52
CA HIS A 38 -5.40 41.05 6.28
C HIS A 38 -3.95 41.26 5.79
N ALA A 39 -3.09 40.27 6.04
CA ALA A 39 -1.69 40.29 5.64
C ALA A 39 -1.49 39.83 4.18
N MET A 40 -2.54 39.30 3.55
CA MET A 40 -2.59 38.97 2.12
C MET A 40 -3.97 39.28 1.56
N SER A 41 -4.02 39.62 0.27
CA SER A 41 -5.26 39.79 -0.51
C SER A 41 -5.50 38.65 -1.50
N GLU A 42 -4.42 37.95 -1.87
CA GLU A 42 -4.43 36.85 -2.82
C GLU A 42 -3.48 35.75 -2.35
N ALA A 43 -3.82 34.50 -2.63
CA ALA A 43 -2.98 33.35 -2.37
C ALA A 43 -2.87 32.49 -3.64
N VAL A 44 -1.65 32.14 -4.03
CA VAL A 44 -1.41 31.10 -5.04
C VAL A 44 -1.09 29.81 -4.32
N LEU A 45 -1.94 28.80 -4.51
CA LEU A 45 -1.81 27.50 -3.88
C LEU A 45 -1.33 26.47 -4.89
N LEU A 46 -0.10 25.97 -4.71
CA LEU A 46 0.42 24.85 -5.48
C LEU A 46 0.15 23.55 -4.70
N SER A 47 -0.99 22.92 -4.97
CA SER A 47 -1.38 21.65 -4.36
C SER A 47 -2.41 20.91 -5.21
N GLY A 48 -2.58 19.63 -4.91
CA GLY A 48 -3.70 18.82 -5.40
C GLY A 48 -4.50 18.14 -4.29
N ASP A 49 -4.15 18.41 -3.03
CA ASP A 49 -4.73 17.77 -1.85
C ASP A 49 -6.05 18.42 -1.44
N GLU A 50 -7.11 17.60 -1.34
CA GLU A 50 -8.44 18.04 -0.95
C GLU A 50 -8.50 18.58 0.48
N ASP A 51 -7.61 18.14 1.37
CA ASP A 51 -7.62 18.54 2.77
C ASP A 51 -7.38 20.05 2.94
N LEU A 52 -6.78 20.71 1.94
CA LEU A 52 -6.58 22.15 1.91
C LEU A 52 -7.85 22.95 1.63
N ARG A 53 -8.92 22.30 1.13
CA ARG A 53 -10.18 22.96 0.75
C ARG A 53 -10.79 23.77 1.89
N VAL A 54 -10.72 23.25 3.12
CA VAL A 54 -11.23 23.97 4.31
C VAL A 54 -10.45 25.26 4.54
N GLY A 55 -9.13 25.26 4.30
CA GLY A 55 -8.31 26.47 4.37
C GLY A 55 -8.67 27.49 3.29
N VAL A 56 -8.98 27.02 2.07
CA VAL A 56 -9.44 27.88 0.97
C VAL A 56 -10.75 28.59 1.33
N GLN A 57 -11.76 27.84 1.78
CA GLN A 57 -13.05 28.39 2.21
C GLN A 57 -12.88 29.48 3.27
N GLN A 58 -12.13 29.15 4.32
CA GLN A 58 -11.91 30.06 5.44
C GLN A 58 -11.12 31.32 5.02
N ALA A 59 -10.16 31.20 4.11
CA ALA A 59 -9.45 32.36 3.59
C ALA A 59 -10.36 33.28 2.77
N GLN A 60 -11.24 32.71 1.96
CA GLN A 60 -12.23 33.45 1.15
C GLN A 60 -13.26 34.17 2.02
N GLU A 61 -13.66 33.60 3.16
CA GLU A 61 -14.52 34.29 4.15
C GLU A 61 -13.91 35.61 4.66
N PHE A 62 -12.57 35.70 4.72
CA PHE A 62 -11.84 36.93 5.07
C PHE A 62 -11.53 37.82 3.85
N GLY A 63 -12.07 37.50 2.67
CA GLY A 63 -11.93 38.30 1.45
C GLY A 63 -10.65 38.04 0.65
N VAL A 64 -9.93 36.94 0.91
CA VAL A 64 -8.74 36.55 0.13
C VAL A 64 -9.16 35.74 -1.09
N ARG A 65 -8.64 36.09 -2.28
CA ARG A 65 -8.82 35.27 -3.49
C ARG A 65 -7.76 34.16 -3.54
N VAL A 66 -8.17 32.94 -3.86
CA VAL A 66 -7.26 31.78 -3.91
C VAL A 66 -7.19 31.23 -5.33
N HIS A 67 -5.97 31.22 -5.87
CA HIS A 67 -5.67 30.72 -7.21
C HIS A 67 -4.95 29.36 -7.08
N LEU A 68 -5.56 28.29 -7.57
CA LEU A 68 -4.94 26.97 -7.57
C LEU A 68 -4.00 26.82 -8.77
N LEU A 69 -2.78 26.37 -8.52
CA LEU A 69 -1.79 26.04 -9.53
C LEU A 69 -1.53 24.54 -9.53
N GLY A 70 -1.76 23.90 -10.67
CA GLY A 70 -1.47 22.47 -10.92
C GLY A 70 -0.26 22.28 -11.82
N ILE A 71 0.29 21.06 -11.80
CA ILE A 71 1.37 20.62 -12.70
C ILE A 71 0.84 19.53 -13.61
N ARG A 72 1.08 19.66 -14.92
CA ARG A 72 0.62 18.69 -15.93
C ARG A 72 1.33 17.32 -15.76
N PRO A 73 0.61 16.18 -15.90
CA PRO A 73 -0.83 16.06 -16.08
C PRO A 73 -1.60 16.22 -14.77
N SER A 74 -2.36 17.31 -14.63
CA SER A 74 -3.13 17.64 -13.42
C SER A 74 -4.34 16.73 -13.18
N ARG A 75 -4.86 16.08 -14.23
CA ARG A 75 -6.15 15.35 -14.24
C ARG A 75 -6.24 14.08 -13.39
N GLY A 76 -5.22 13.76 -12.60
CA GLY A 76 -5.28 12.73 -11.56
C GLY A 76 -4.60 13.11 -10.25
N SER A 77 -3.90 14.24 -10.22
CA SER A 77 -3.16 14.71 -9.04
C SER A 77 -3.90 15.78 -8.26
N GLN A 78 -4.97 16.37 -8.80
CA GLN A 78 -5.76 17.42 -8.15
C GLN A 78 -7.20 16.97 -7.85
N SER A 79 -7.65 17.24 -6.62
CA SER A 79 -9.04 17.03 -6.22
C SER A 79 -10.01 17.96 -6.97
N LEU A 80 -11.11 17.39 -7.46
CA LEU A 80 -12.21 18.14 -8.09
C LEU A 80 -12.90 19.10 -7.10
N PHE A 81 -13.00 18.74 -5.83
CA PHE A 81 -13.61 19.60 -4.82
C PHE A 81 -12.74 20.81 -4.52
N LEU A 82 -11.41 20.64 -4.51
CA LEU A 82 -10.49 21.75 -4.36
C LEU A 82 -10.54 22.70 -5.58
N LEU A 83 -10.65 22.14 -6.79
CA LEU A 83 -10.80 22.91 -8.03
C LEU A 83 -12.10 23.73 -8.04
N GLN A 84 -13.19 23.19 -7.50
CA GLN A 84 -14.48 23.88 -7.40
C GLN A 84 -14.46 25.02 -6.39
N GLU A 85 -13.64 24.91 -5.35
CA GLU A 85 -13.55 25.92 -4.29
C GLU A 85 -12.67 27.12 -4.67
N ALA A 86 -11.61 26.89 -5.43
CA ALA A 86 -10.67 27.94 -5.82
C ALA A 86 -11.31 28.96 -6.78
N ASP A 87 -10.93 30.25 -6.65
CA ASP A 87 -11.42 31.33 -7.50
C ASP A 87 -10.96 31.19 -8.96
N SER A 88 -9.77 30.62 -9.17
CA SER A 88 -9.26 30.32 -10.50
C SER A 88 -8.29 29.15 -10.45
N THR A 89 -8.12 28.48 -11.58
CA THR A 89 -7.23 27.32 -11.71
C THR A 89 -6.29 27.52 -12.89
N HIS A 90 -5.00 27.28 -12.66
CA HIS A 90 -3.94 27.39 -13.66
C HIS A 90 -3.14 26.08 -13.69
N GLU A 91 -2.62 25.71 -14.86
CA GLU A 91 -1.79 24.52 -15.03
C GLU A 91 -0.46 24.91 -15.65
N TRP A 92 0.65 24.46 -15.05
CA TRP A 92 1.98 24.54 -15.63
C TRP A 92 2.30 23.29 -16.45
N SER A 93 2.77 23.51 -17.68
CA SER A 93 3.19 22.48 -18.61
C SER A 93 4.63 22.00 -18.33
N SER A 94 5.06 20.95 -19.01
CA SER A 94 6.47 20.52 -18.97
C SER A 94 7.42 21.61 -19.40
N ASP A 95 7.03 22.43 -20.38
CA ASP A 95 7.87 23.47 -20.95
C ASP A 95 8.04 24.64 -19.98
N ASP A 96 7.02 24.93 -19.17
CA ASP A 96 7.08 25.95 -18.11
C ASP A 96 8.03 25.52 -16.98
N LEU A 97 8.11 24.22 -16.69
CA LEU A 97 8.90 23.67 -15.58
C LEU A 97 10.35 23.34 -15.99
N ALA A 98 10.58 22.97 -17.25
CA ALA A 98 11.88 22.55 -17.78
C ALA A 98 13.06 23.48 -17.42
N PRO A 99 12.91 24.81 -17.33
CA PRO A 99 14.02 25.70 -16.97
C PRO A 99 14.54 25.52 -15.54
N PHE A 100 13.76 24.94 -14.62
CA PHE A 100 14.12 24.86 -13.20
C PHE A 100 13.77 23.54 -12.50
N LEU A 101 13.07 22.62 -13.16
CA LEU A 101 12.73 21.29 -12.65
C LEU A 101 13.05 20.23 -13.69
N SER A 102 13.58 19.10 -13.23
CA SER A 102 13.80 17.90 -14.04
C SER A 102 13.26 16.69 -13.31
N CYS A 103 12.50 15.84 -13.99
CA CYS A 103 12.08 14.56 -13.43
C CYS A 103 13.29 13.63 -13.30
N LYS A 104 13.42 12.99 -12.14
CA LYS A 104 14.35 11.86 -12.01
C LYS A 104 13.80 10.71 -12.88
N PRO A 105 14.57 10.10 -13.78
CA PRO A 105 14.08 9.01 -14.60
C PRO A 105 13.60 7.88 -13.70
N GLU A 106 12.33 7.52 -13.85
CA GLU A 106 11.76 6.33 -13.25
C GLU A 106 12.33 5.12 -13.99
N ILE A 107 12.93 4.17 -13.26
CA ILE A 107 13.39 2.91 -13.85
C ILE A 107 12.13 2.13 -14.21
N ALA A 108 11.72 2.24 -15.48
CA ALA A 108 10.56 1.53 -15.99
C ALA A 108 10.80 0.02 -15.91
N VAL A 109 10.13 -0.65 -14.97
CA VAL A 109 9.94 -2.10 -15.02
C VAL A 109 8.93 -2.35 -16.14
N VAL A 110 9.42 -2.75 -17.31
CA VAL A 110 8.56 -3.09 -18.45
C VAL A 110 7.75 -4.34 -18.07
N PRO A 111 6.41 -4.29 -18.03
CA PRO A 111 5.63 -5.51 -17.87
C PRO A 111 5.77 -6.33 -19.16
N ALA A 112 6.31 -7.53 -19.05
CA ALA A 112 6.36 -8.49 -20.15
C ALA A 112 4.93 -8.98 -20.45
N MET A 113 4.25 -8.26 -21.35
CA MET A 113 2.95 -8.66 -21.85
C MET A 113 3.16 -9.66 -22.99
N ALA A 114 3.08 -10.96 -22.67
CA ALA A 114 3.00 -12.01 -23.68
C ALA A 114 1.65 -11.91 -24.40
N PRO A 115 1.59 -11.94 -25.75
CA PRO A 115 0.33 -11.94 -26.48
C PRO A 115 -0.34 -13.31 -26.38
N VAL A 116 -1.53 -13.36 -25.79
CA VAL A 116 -2.44 -14.50 -25.87
C VAL A 116 -3.02 -14.51 -27.29
N ALA A 117 -2.46 -15.35 -28.17
CA ALA A 117 -3.04 -15.64 -29.47
C ALA A 117 -4.28 -16.53 -29.29
N ALA A 118 -5.40 -16.05 -29.82
CA ALA A 118 -6.67 -16.76 -29.88
C ALA A 118 -6.57 -18.02 -30.75
N VAL A 119 -7.10 -19.14 -30.24
CA VAL A 119 -7.22 -20.42 -30.95
C VAL A 119 -8.60 -20.48 -31.62
N PRO A 120 -8.73 -20.68 -32.95
CA PRO A 120 -9.95 -21.20 -33.55
C PRO A 120 -9.91 -22.73 -33.61
N ALA A 121 -11.03 -23.36 -33.29
CA ALA A 121 -11.23 -24.80 -33.38
C ALA A 121 -11.26 -25.29 -34.84
N PRO A 122 -10.78 -26.53 -35.10
CA PRO A 122 -11.26 -27.32 -36.23
C PRO A 122 -11.72 -28.73 -35.82
N GLU A 123 -12.76 -29.17 -36.51
CA GLU A 123 -13.41 -30.48 -36.43
C GLU A 123 -12.90 -31.42 -37.55
N ALA A 124 -12.95 -32.73 -37.25
CA ALA A 124 -13.01 -33.89 -38.15
C ALA A 124 -11.73 -34.49 -38.80
N ALA A 125 -11.33 -35.63 -38.20
CA ALA A 125 -11.14 -36.96 -38.82
C ALA A 125 -9.98 -37.22 -39.81
N ALA A 126 -9.04 -38.10 -39.43
CA ALA A 126 -9.03 -39.52 -39.82
C ALA A 126 -7.71 -40.26 -39.46
N VAL A 127 -7.88 -41.30 -38.64
CA VAL A 127 -7.22 -42.63 -38.54
C VAL A 127 -5.90 -42.88 -39.31
N ALA A 128 -4.84 -43.25 -38.57
CA ALA A 128 -4.06 -44.48 -38.81
C ALA A 128 -3.06 -44.74 -37.66
N ALA A 129 -3.16 -45.95 -37.10
CA ALA A 129 -2.40 -46.43 -35.95
C ALA A 129 -1.00 -46.94 -36.35
N ALA A 130 0.01 -46.65 -35.53
CA ALA A 130 1.16 -47.54 -35.30
C ALA A 130 1.92 -47.11 -34.03
N ALA A 131 1.95 -47.97 -33.04
CA ALA A 131 2.93 -48.01 -31.95
C ALA A 131 3.29 -49.50 -31.73
N PRO A 132 4.38 -49.87 -31.04
CA PRO A 132 5.36 -49.04 -30.32
C PRO A 132 6.82 -49.41 -30.69
N LEU A 133 7.81 -48.73 -30.09
CA LEU A 133 9.05 -49.32 -29.52
C LEU A 133 9.89 -48.18 -28.91
N GLN A 134 10.16 -48.27 -27.60
CA GLN A 134 11.08 -47.39 -26.85
C GLN A 134 12.54 -47.66 -27.25
N PRO A 135 13.46 -46.69 -27.05
CA PRO A 135 14.41 -46.87 -25.95
C PRO A 135 14.86 -45.59 -25.21
N ALA A 136 15.09 -45.79 -23.91
CA ALA A 136 16.08 -45.20 -22.99
C ALA A 136 16.80 -43.87 -23.33
N ALA A 137 16.49 -42.86 -22.51
CA ALA A 137 17.40 -42.11 -21.64
C ALA A 137 18.72 -41.53 -22.19
N LEU A 138 18.71 -40.21 -22.40
CA LEU A 138 19.86 -39.33 -22.21
C LEU A 138 19.49 -38.30 -21.13
N VAL A 139 20.29 -38.30 -20.06
CA VAL A 139 20.15 -37.55 -18.83
C VAL A 139 20.23 -36.03 -19.10
N ALA A 140 19.16 -35.31 -18.80
CA ALA A 140 19.13 -33.86 -18.71
C ALA A 140 19.64 -33.41 -17.32
N PRO A 141 20.33 -32.26 -17.20
CA PRO A 141 20.77 -31.73 -15.91
C PRO A 141 19.54 -31.40 -15.03
N PRO A 142 19.66 -31.53 -13.69
CA PRO A 142 18.53 -31.33 -12.80
C PRO A 142 18.02 -29.88 -12.90
N PRO A 143 16.69 -29.65 -12.84
CA PRO A 143 16.17 -28.31 -12.64
C PRO A 143 16.69 -27.84 -11.28
N LEU A 144 17.38 -26.69 -11.28
CA LEU A 144 17.74 -26.00 -10.06
C LEU A 144 16.43 -25.75 -9.30
N GLU A 145 16.29 -26.42 -8.16
CA GLU A 145 15.25 -26.18 -7.19
C GLU A 145 15.23 -24.67 -6.89
N PRO A 146 14.06 -23.99 -6.94
CA PRO A 146 14.00 -22.62 -6.49
C PRO A 146 14.36 -22.62 -5.01
N LEU A 147 15.53 -22.05 -4.70
CA LEU A 147 15.91 -21.66 -3.35
C LEU A 147 14.69 -21.03 -2.70
N LEU A 148 14.17 -21.70 -1.67
CA LEU A 148 13.08 -21.24 -0.83
C LEU A 148 13.59 -19.99 -0.11
N VAL A 149 13.50 -18.83 -0.77
CA VAL A 149 13.61 -17.55 -0.08
C VAL A 149 12.30 -17.45 0.71
N PRO A 150 12.33 -17.51 2.05
CA PRO A 150 11.11 -17.34 2.81
C PRO A 150 10.53 -15.98 2.46
N ASP A 151 9.26 -15.96 2.09
CA ASP A 151 8.58 -14.72 1.78
C ASP A 151 8.55 -13.87 3.06
N PRO A 152 9.21 -12.71 3.10
CA PRO A 152 9.36 -11.92 4.31
C PRO A 152 8.01 -11.56 4.93
N LEU A 153 6.95 -11.52 4.11
CA LEU A 153 5.59 -11.26 4.55
C LEU A 153 4.99 -12.43 5.35
N VAL A 154 5.33 -13.67 5.01
CA VAL A 154 4.85 -14.88 5.69
C VAL A 154 5.53 -15.07 7.04
N ASP A 155 6.82 -14.72 7.13
CA ASP A 155 7.57 -14.77 8.39
C ASP A 155 7.03 -13.75 9.42
N ILE A 156 6.73 -12.54 8.98
CA ILE A 156 6.14 -11.48 9.83
C ILE A 156 4.77 -11.89 10.33
N ALA A 157 3.93 -12.41 9.44
CA ALA A 157 2.62 -12.92 9.80
C ALA A 157 2.72 -14.05 10.84
N SER A 158 3.67 -14.96 10.68
CA SER A 158 3.90 -16.07 11.60
C SER A 158 4.48 -15.61 12.94
N ALA A 159 5.34 -14.59 12.95
CA ALA A 159 5.92 -14.01 14.16
C ALA A 159 4.86 -13.27 14.99
N LEU A 160 4.04 -12.43 14.36
CA LEU A 160 2.93 -11.74 15.03
C LEU A 160 1.88 -12.73 15.53
N ALA A 161 1.58 -13.77 14.75
CA ALA A 161 0.68 -14.82 15.20
C ALA A 161 1.20 -15.54 16.44
N ARG A 162 2.52 -15.66 16.66
CA ARG A 162 3.15 -16.29 17.85
C ARG A 162 3.08 -15.45 19.12
N GLU A 163 3.02 -14.13 19.00
CA GLU A 163 2.92 -13.22 20.15
C GLU A 163 1.55 -13.25 20.84
N ILE A 164 0.53 -13.78 20.17
CA ILE A 164 -0.84 -13.82 20.68
C ILE A 164 -0.97 -14.98 21.70
N PRO A 165 -1.45 -14.72 22.93
CA PRO A 165 -1.64 -15.75 23.94
C PRO A 165 -2.78 -16.70 23.52
N ALA A 166 -2.66 -17.99 23.89
CA ALA A 166 -3.62 -19.02 23.48
C ALA A 166 -5.08 -18.70 23.86
N ALA A 167 -5.28 -18.02 24.99
CA ALA A 167 -6.60 -17.58 25.46
C ALA A 167 -7.27 -16.52 24.56
N GLU A 168 -6.49 -15.70 23.86
CA GLU A 168 -6.99 -14.68 22.92
C GLU A 168 -7.08 -15.22 21.49
N LEU A 169 -6.37 -16.31 21.19
CA LEU A 169 -6.27 -16.91 19.87
C LEU A 169 -7.59 -17.53 19.41
N GLU A 170 -8.36 -18.12 20.33
CA GLU A 170 -9.69 -18.67 20.10
C GLU A 170 -10.70 -17.56 19.79
N ALA A 171 -10.79 -16.54 20.65
CA ALA A 171 -11.68 -15.39 20.45
C ALA A 171 -11.36 -14.61 19.17
N LEU A 172 -10.08 -14.48 18.83
CA LEU A 172 -9.62 -13.82 17.61
C LEU A 172 -9.99 -14.64 16.35
N THR A 173 -9.78 -15.96 16.39
CA THR A 173 -10.11 -16.84 15.25
C THR A 173 -11.61 -16.90 15.02
N GLU A 174 -12.42 -16.97 16.08
CA GLU A 174 -13.89 -16.90 15.97
C GLU A 174 -14.37 -15.54 15.44
N SER A 175 -13.83 -14.45 15.97
CA SER A 175 -14.18 -13.09 15.52
C SER A 175 -13.87 -12.89 14.03
N ILE A 176 -12.75 -13.42 13.56
CA ILE A 176 -12.36 -13.33 12.15
C ILE A 176 -13.24 -14.23 11.28
N ARG A 177 -13.61 -15.44 11.73
CA ARG A 177 -14.56 -16.30 10.98
C ARG A 177 -15.94 -15.66 10.86
N GLN A 178 -16.40 -14.95 11.89
CA GLN A 178 -17.71 -14.31 11.92
C GLN A 178 -17.75 -13.00 11.12
N SER A 179 -16.69 -12.19 11.18
CA SER A 179 -16.64 -10.86 10.55
C SER A 179 -15.93 -10.83 9.19
N GLY A 180 -15.10 -11.83 8.90
CA GLY A 180 -14.22 -11.86 7.73
C GLY A 180 -13.12 -10.77 7.76
N GLN A 181 -12.95 -10.07 8.87
CA GLN A 181 -12.03 -8.93 9.00
C GLN A 181 -11.07 -9.12 10.17
N ILE A 182 -9.81 -8.74 9.96
CA ILE A 182 -8.80 -8.73 11.02
C ILE A 182 -9.02 -7.47 11.87
N PRO A 183 -9.03 -7.58 13.22
CA PRO A 183 -9.15 -6.42 14.10
C PRO A 183 -8.06 -5.38 13.81
N ARG A 184 -8.42 -4.09 13.93
CA ARG A 184 -7.57 -2.96 13.52
C ARG A 184 -6.21 -2.93 14.22
N GLU A 185 -6.13 -3.44 15.44
CA GLU A 185 -4.89 -3.53 16.21
C GLU A 185 -3.87 -4.48 15.57
N PHE A 186 -4.32 -5.61 15.03
CA PHE A 186 -3.47 -6.59 14.35
C PHE A 186 -3.21 -6.20 12.90
N ASP A 187 -4.21 -5.69 12.18
CA ASP A 187 -4.04 -5.21 10.79
C ASP A 187 -3.02 -4.06 10.71
N GLY A 188 -3.09 -3.10 11.64
CA GLY A 188 -2.13 -1.99 11.70
C GLY A 188 -0.69 -2.46 11.95
N ARG A 189 -0.50 -3.45 12.84
CA ARG A 189 0.83 -4.02 13.13
C ARG A 189 1.38 -4.83 11.96
N LEU A 190 0.55 -5.67 11.33
CA LEU A 190 0.92 -6.47 10.15
C LEU A 190 1.40 -5.60 8.99
N LEU A 191 0.67 -4.53 8.69
CA LEU A 191 1.02 -3.61 7.61
C LEU A 191 2.28 -2.80 7.92
N ALA A 192 2.47 -2.41 9.19
CA ALA A 192 3.65 -1.66 9.61
C ALA A 192 4.93 -2.51 9.57
N GLU A 193 4.88 -3.75 10.07
CA GLU A 193 6.00 -4.69 10.05
C GLU A 193 6.31 -5.14 8.61
N GLY A 194 5.29 -5.43 7.81
CA GLY A 194 5.45 -5.73 6.39
C GLY A 194 6.18 -4.62 5.63
N GLY A 195 5.79 -3.35 5.88
CA GLY A 195 6.40 -2.20 5.22
C GLY A 195 7.87 -1.99 5.61
N ARG A 196 8.23 -2.35 6.85
CA ARG A 196 9.62 -2.30 7.33
C ARG A 196 10.47 -3.39 6.69
N ALA A 197 9.96 -4.61 6.56
CA ALA A 197 10.70 -5.72 5.99
C ALA A 197 10.96 -5.56 4.48
N LEU A 198 9.98 -5.06 3.73
CA LEU A 198 10.12 -4.79 2.30
C LEU A 198 10.80 -3.45 2.00
N ARG A 199 11.07 -2.61 3.02
CA ARG A 199 11.58 -1.23 2.88
C ARG A 199 10.81 -0.40 1.85
N ALA A 200 9.53 -0.70 1.68
CA ALA A 200 8.65 -0.14 0.66
C ALA A 200 7.21 -0.15 1.16
N ARG A 201 6.34 0.66 0.54
CA ARG A 201 4.90 0.59 0.78
C ARG A 201 4.36 -0.72 0.19
N LEU A 202 3.59 -1.46 0.98
CA LEU A 202 2.92 -2.66 0.47
C LEU A 202 1.89 -2.25 -0.59
N ASP A 203 1.96 -2.91 -1.74
CA ASP A 203 0.92 -2.81 -2.75
C ASP A 203 -0.35 -3.57 -2.33
N ALA A 204 -1.41 -3.48 -3.12
CA ALA A 204 -2.68 -4.14 -2.81
C ALA A 204 -2.58 -5.67 -2.74
N ALA A 205 -1.68 -6.29 -3.52
CA ALA A 205 -1.47 -7.73 -3.52
C ALA A 205 -0.72 -8.17 -2.26
N GLN A 206 0.35 -7.45 -1.89
CA GLN A 206 1.16 -7.69 -0.70
C GLN A 206 0.35 -7.50 0.59
N LYS A 207 -0.53 -6.50 0.65
CA LYS A 207 -1.47 -6.33 1.78
C LYS A 207 -2.40 -7.53 1.93
N LYS A 208 -2.92 -8.05 0.82
CA LYS A 208 -3.80 -9.23 0.82
C LYS A 208 -3.02 -10.49 1.22
N GLU A 209 -1.78 -10.60 0.78
CA GLU A 209 -0.88 -11.70 1.07
C GLU A 209 -0.51 -11.78 2.56
N VAL A 210 -0.06 -10.69 3.18
CA VAL A 210 0.22 -10.64 4.63
C VAL A 210 -1.00 -11.00 5.47
N ARG A 211 -2.17 -10.48 5.10
CA ARG A 211 -3.42 -10.80 5.80
C ARG A 211 -3.76 -12.27 5.71
N ASN A 212 -3.72 -12.85 4.50
CA ASN A 212 -3.96 -14.28 4.31
C ASN A 212 -2.92 -15.16 5.01
N ALA A 213 -1.66 -14.75 5.04
CA ALA A 213 -0.60 -15.44 5.75
C ALA A 213 -0.84 -15.42 7.27
N PHE A 214 -1.32 -14.30 7.81
CA PHE A 214 -1.65 -14.18 9.23
C PHE A 214 -2.83 -15.07 9.62
N LEU A 215 -3.87 -15.13 8.79
CA LEU A 215 -5.00 -16.04 9.00
C LEU A 215 -4.55 -17.50 9.06
N LYS A 216 -3.76 -17.94 8.08
CA LYS A 216 -3.21 -19.30 8.05
C LYS A 216 -2.33 -19.60 9.26
N ALA A 217 -1.56 -18.62 9.72
CA ALA A 217 -0.71 -18.78 10.91
C ALA A 217 -1.53 -18.91 12.20
N CYS A 218 -2.59 -18.12 12.36
CA CYS A 218 -3.51 -18.24 13.50
C CYS A 218 -4.27 -19.57 13.50
N GLU A 219 -4.81 -20.01 12.35
CA GLU A 219 -5.50 -21.30 12.23
C GLU A 219 -4.56 -22.48 12.55
N ARG A 220 -3.32 -22.42 12.08
CA ARG A 220 -2.31 -23.44 12.37
C ARG A 220 -1.99 -23.50 13.87
N ARG A 221 -1.79 -22.35 14.52
CA ARG A 221 -1.54 -22.30 15.98
C ARG A 221 -2.75 -22.77 16.78
N PHE A 222 -3.96 -22.49 16.32
CA PHE A 222 -5.18 -23.00 16.94
C PHE A 222 -5.23 -24.54 16.87
N ALA A 223 -4.99 -25.12 15.70
CA ALA A 223 -4.95 -26.57 15.52
C ALA A 223 -3.82 -27.25 16.32
N GLU A 224 -2.65 -26.61 16.43
CA GLU A 224 -1.53 -27.09 17.27
C GLU A 224 -1.89 -27.04 18.77
N ALA A 225 -2.54 -25.96 19.23
CA ALA A 225 -2.98 -25.83 20.62
C ALA A 225 -4.09 -26.84 21.00
N GLU A 226 -5.01 -27.12 20.08
CA GLU A 226 -6.06 -28.14 20.26
C GLU A 226 -5.46 -29.56 20.36
N GLN A 227 -4.41 -29.84 19.58
CA GLN A 227 -3.68 -31.12 19.62
C GLN A 227 -2.84 -31.29 20.89
N ASP A 228 -2.20 -30.22 21.39
CA ASP A 228 -1.45 -30.26 22.65
C ASP A 228 -2.39 -30.40 23.86
N ALA A 229 -3.54 -29.72 23.86
CA ALA A 229 -4.57 -29.91 24.88
C ALA A 229 -5.13 -31.35 24.89
N ALA A 230 -5.36 -31.94 23.71
CA ALA A 230 -5.80 -33.33 23.60
C ALA A 230 -4.72 -34.34 24.07
N ARG A 231 -3.44 -34.01 23.89
CA ARG A 231 -2.32 -34.82 24.41
C ARG A 231 -2.16 -34.73 25.93
N ASP A 232 -2.33 -33.55 26.52
CA ASP A 232 -2.24 -33.37 27.98
C ASP A 232 -3.39 -34.07 28.73
N VAL A 233 -4.59 -34.11 28.13
CA VAL A 233 -5.73 -34.86 28.69
C VAL A 233 -5.48 -36.39 28.62
N ALA A 234 -4.82 -36.87 27.56
CA ALA A 234 -4.46 -38.28 27.41
C ALA A 234 -3.24 -38.70 28.28
N ALA A 235 -2.41 -37.74 28.70
CA ALA A 235 -1.21 -37.97 29.52
C ALA A 235 -1.47 -37.96 31.03
N LYS A 236 -2.70 -37.71 31.49
CA LYS A 236 -3.05 -37.82 32.91
C LYS A 236 -3.34 -39.30 33.23
N PRO A 237 -2.44 -40.01 33.96
CA PRO A 237 -2.78 -41.35 34.40
C PRO A 237 -3.91 -41.22 35.44
N GLU A 238 -5.02 -41.91 35.19
CA GLU A 238 -5.92 -42.32 36.25
C GLU A 238 -5.09 -43.07 37.28
N ALA A 239 -4.96 -42.49 38.47
CA ALA A 239 -4.40 -43.14 39.63
C ALA A 239 -5.47 -43.08 40.74
N PRO A 240 -5.54 -44.15 41.54
CA PRO A 240 -6.77 -44.86 41.90
C PRO A 240 -7.65 -44.23 42.98
#